data_AF-A0A1W9UL92-F1
#
_entry.id   AF-A0A1W9UL92-F1
#
_cell.length_a   1.000
_cell.length_b   1.000
_cell.length_c   1.000
_cell.angle_alpha   90.00
_cell.angle_beta   90.00
_cell.angle_gamma   90.00
#
_symmetry.space_group_name_H-M   'P 1'
#
loop_
_entity.id
_entity.type
_entity.pdbx_description
1 polymer ?
#
loop_
_entity_poly.entity_id
_entity_poly.type
_entity_poly.pdbx_seq_one_letter_code
_entity_poly.pdbx_strand_id
1 'polypeptide(L)'
;MRQPEFHLRLPDWLIQHLNEPLPALISDEQKMAWVIELSRLNIANDGGPFGAAVFDISTNQLISAGVNLVISTNCSVMHAEIVAIIMAQQQTAHTLHQSTSEHSYELFSTTEPCAMCMGAIPWAGISRLVSMKGINPTIG
;
A
#
# COMPACT_ATOMS: atom_id res chain seq x y z
N MET A 1 35.36 -6.72 4.38
CA MET A 1 33.99 -6.83 4.90
C MET A 1 33.03 -6.93 3.73
N ARG A 2 32.12 -7.91 3.72
CA ARG A 2 31.05 -8.01 2.71
C ARG A 2 29.91 -7.10 3.16
N GLN A 3 29.48 -6.19 2.30
CA GLN A 3 28.35 -5.31 2.58
C GLN A 3 27.04 -6.12 2.50
N PRO A 4 26.06 -5.88 3.37
CA PRO A 4 24.74 -6.50 3.25
C PRO A 4 23.99 -5.91 2.04
N GLU A 5 23.27 -6.77 1.32
CA GLU A 5 22.30 -6.37 0.30
C GLU A 5 20.89 -6.44 0.88
N PHE A 6 19.99 -5.56 0.42
CA PHE A 6 18.60 -5.57 0.80
C PHE A 6 17.72 -5.87 -0.41
N HIS A 7 16.95 -6.95 -0.33
CA HIS A 7 16.00 -7.37 -1.34
C HIS A 7 14.62 -7.48 -0.69
N LEU A 8 13.68 -6.65 -1.13
CA LEU A 8 12.29 -6.71 -0.68
C LEU A 8 11.49 -7.57 -1.66
N ARG A 9 10.88 -8.65 -1.15
CA ARG A 9 9.93 -9.49 -1.88
C ARG A 9 8.64 -9.58 -1.10
N LEU A 10 7.51 -9.42 -1.79
CA LEU A 10 6.19 -9.62 -1.18
C LEU A 10 5.99 -11.10 -0.79
N PRO A 11 5.19 -11.40 0.25
CA PRO A 11 4.81 -12.77 0.59
C PRO A 11 4.10 -13.48 -0.58
N ASP A 12 4.28 -14.80 -0.69
CA ASP A 12 3.69 -15.58 -1.79
C ASP A 12 2.17 -15.47 -1.85
N TRP A 13 1.51 -15.48 -0.68
CA TRP A 13 0.05 -15.33 -0.60
C TRP A 13 -0.41 -13.99 -1.17
N LEU A 14 0.35 -12.91 -0.95
CA LEU A 14 0.01 -11.58 -1.45
C LEU A 14 0.22 -11.51 -2.96
N ILE A 15 1.31 -12.10 -3.46
CA ILE A 15 1.55 -12.20 -4.91
C ILE A 15 0.43 -12.99 -5.59
N GLN A 16 0.01 -14.12 -5.01
CA GLN A 16 -1.10 -14.91 -5.52
C GLN A 16 -2.40 -14.12 -5.53
N HIS A 17 -2.73 -13.47 -4.41
CA HIS A 17 -3.93 -12.64 -4.28
C HIS A 17 -3.96 -11.48 -5.30
N LEU A 18 -2.82 -10.85 -5.57
CA LEU A 18 -2.71 -9.76 -6.56
C LEU A 18 -2.81 -10.24 -8.02
N ASN A 19 -2.58 -11.52 -8.28
CA ASN A 19 -2.73 -12.12 -9.61
C ASN A 19 -4.16 -12.61 -9.89
N GLU A 20 -5.03 -12.64 -8.88
CA GLU A 20 -6.44 -12.95 -9.06
C GLU A 20 -7.19 -11.74 -9.63
N PRO A 21 -8.28 -11.94 -10.39
CA PRO A 21 -9.12 -10.84 -10.86
C PRO A 21 -9.64 -10.01 -9.69
N LEU A 22 -9.28 -8.73 -9.68
CA LEU A 22 -9.77 -7.78 -8.69
C LEU A 22 -11.25 -7.44 -8.93
N PRO A 23 -12.05 -7.23 -7.87
CA PRO A 23 -13.35 -6.61 -8.01
C PRO A 23 -13.21 -5.18 -8.54
N ALA A 24 -14.32 -4.59 -9.03
CA ALA A 24 -14.34 -3.19 -9.39
C ALA A 24 -14.18 -2.32 -8.12
N LEU A 25 -13.02 -1.68 -7.96
CA LEU A 25 -12.68 -0.83 -6.82
C LEU A 25 -12.80 0.65 -7.22
N ILE A 26 -14.03 1.15 -7.35
CA ILE A 26 -14.29 2.50 -7.88
C ILE A 26 -14.42 3.50 -6.74
N SER A 27 -15.18 3.16 -5.69
CA SER A 27 -15.40 4.05 -4.55
C SER A 27 -14.32 3.91 -3.47
N ASP A 28 -14.20 4.93 -2.62
CA ASP A 28 -13.29 4.90 -1.47
C ASP A 28 -13.62 3.74 -0.52
N GLU A 29 -14.91 3.46 -0.30
CA GLU A 29 -15.37 2.37 0.55
C GLU A 29 -14.95 1.01 -0.02
N GLN A 30 -15.08 0.82 -1.34
CA GLN A 30 -14.65 -0.41 -2.00
C GLN A 30 -13.13 -0.59 -1.89
N LYS A 31 -12.36 0.45 -2.21
CA LYS A 31 -10.90 0.45 -2.10
C LYS A 31 -10.46 0.18 -0.66
N MET A 32 -11.06 0.84 0.32
CA MET A 32 -10.71 0.62 1.72
C MET A 32 -11.12 -0.76 2.22
N ALA A 33 -12.31 -1.26 1.88
CA ALA A 33 -12.75 -2.59 2.26
C ALA A 33 -11.77 -3.67 1.75
N TRP A 34 -11.28 -3.50 0.53
CA TRP A 34 -10.27 -4.38 -0.03
C TRP A 34 -8.91 -4.27 0.69
N VAL A 35 -8.47 -3.07 1.05
CA VAL A 35 -7.23 -2.86 1.84
C VAL A 35 -7.34 -3.41 3.27
N ILE A 36 -8.53 -3.37 3.87
CA ILE A 36 -8.82 -4.03 5.16
C ILE A 36 -8.71 -5.55 5.03
N GLU A 37 -9.20 -6.13 3.93
CA GLU A 37 -9.05 -7.56 3.66
C GLU A 37 -7.58 -7.96 3.56
N LEU A 38 -6.72 -7.15 2.92
CA LEU A 38 -5.27 -7.40 2.93
C LEU A 38 -4.68 -7.43 4.34
N SER A 39 -5.10 -6.52 5.22
CA SER A 39 -4.68 -6.52 6.62
C SER A 39 -5.12 -7.81 7.33
N ARG A 40 -6.38 -8.23 7.13
CA ARG A 40 -6.93 -9.47 7.68
C ARG A 40 -6.16 -10.70 7.20
N LEU A 41 -5.85 -10.77 5.90
CA LEU A 41 -5.06 -11.84 5.30
C LEU A 41 -3.63 -11.83 5.83
N ASN A 42 -3.02 -10.66 6.05
CA ASN A 42 -1.67 -10.57 6.62
C ASN A 42 -1.63 -11.15 8.05
N ILE A 43 -2.63 -10.84 8.89
CA ILE A 43 -2.76 -11.43 10.24
C ILE A 43 -2.89 -12.96 10.16
N ALA A 44 -3.70 -13.46 9.24
CA ALA A 44 -3.87 -14.90 9.03
C ALA A 44 -2.58 -15.61 8.56
N ASN A 45 -1.60 -14.85 8.07
CA ASN A 45 -0.28 -15.30 7.65
C ASN A 45 0.84 -14.78 8.60
N ASP A 46 0.53 -14.63 9.89
CA ASP A 46 1.47 -14.25 10.97
C ASP A 46 2.13 -12.86 10.82
N GLY A 47 1.55 -12.00 9.98
CA GLY A 47 1.97 -10.61 9.78
C GLY A 47 1.27 -9.61 10.70
N GLY A 48 1.74 -8.36 10.67
CA GLY A 48 1.11 -7.27 11.44
C GLY A 48 -0.24 -6.81 10.85
N PRO A 49 -1.15 -6.25 11.67
CA PRO A 49 -2.53 -5.90 11.28
C PRO A 49 -2.62 -4.59 10.47
N PHE A 50 -1.79 -4.45 9.42
CA PHE A 50 -1.77 -3.25 8.59
C PHE A 50 -1.65 -3.59 7.10
N GLY A 51 -2.50 -2.94 6.31
CA GLY A 51 -2.52 -3.00 4.85
C GLY A 51 -2.55 -1.60 4.26
N ALA A 52 -1.99 -1.45 3.06
CA ALA A 52 -2.05 -0.25 2.26
C ALA A 52 -2.03 -0.56 0.76
N ALA A 53 -2.56 0.34 -0.05
CA ALA A 53 -2.53 0.20 -1.51
C ALA A 53 -2.46 1.54 -2.22
N VAL A 54 -1.77 1.57 -3.36
CA VAL A 54 -1.68 2.72 -4.24
C VAL A 54 -2.60 2.51 -5.42
N PHE A 55 -3.46 3.48 -5.67
CA PHE A 55 -4.35 3.51 -6.84
C PHE A 55 -4.02 4.71 -7.72
N ASP A 56 -4.29 4.58 -9.01
CA ASP A 56 -4.39 5.72 -9.91
C ASP A 56 -5.78 6.35 -9.78
N ILE A 57 -5.81 7.64 -9.45
CA ILE A 57 -7.03 8.43 -9.25
C ILE A 57 -7.82 8.55 -10.56
N SER A 58 -7.15 8.63 -11.72
CA SER A 58 -7.82 8.88 -13.00
C SER A 58 -8.54 7.63 -13.53
N THR A 59 -8.01 6.44 -13.23
CA THR A 59 -8.51 5.16 -13.75
C THR A 59 -9.12 4.24 -12.70
N ASN A 60 -8.93 4.53 -11.41
CA ASN A 60 -9.20 3.63 -10.28
C ASN A 60 -8.39 2.31 -10.32
N GLN A 61 -7.34 2.24 -11.14
CA GLN A 61 -6.51 1.06 -11.24
C GLN A 61 -5.65 0.88 -10.00
N LEU A 62 -5.58 -0.34 -9.47
CA LEU A 62 -4.59 -0.71 -8.47
C LEU A 62 -3.19 -0.73 -9.09
N ILE A 63 -2.28 0.07 -8.55
CA ILE A 63 -0.88 0.13 -8.97
C ILE A 63 -0.03 -0.83 -8.14
N SER A 64 -0.24 -0.85 -6.83
CA SER A 64 0.46 -1.75 -5.92
C SER A 64 -0.30 -1.92 -4.60
N ALA A 65 0.09 -2.96 -3.85
CA ALA A 65 -0.34 -3.16 -2.48
C ALA A 65 0.86 -3.45 -1.58
N GLY A 66 0.67 -3.22 -0.28
CA GLY A 66 1.65 -3.49 0.75
C GLY A 66 0.97 -3.90 2.05
N VAL A 67 1.68 -4.72 2.82
CA VAL A 67 1.29 -5.13 4.18
C VAL A 67 2.47 -4.91 5.11
N ASN A 68 2.23 -4.92 6.43
CA ASN A 68 3.34 -4.81 7.38
C ASN A 68 4.23 -6.06 7.30
N LEU A 69 5.51 -5.84 7.00
CA LEU A 69 6.53 -6.88 6.88
C LEU A 69 7.67 -6.72 7.90
N VAL A 70 7.52 -5.86 8.92
CA VAL A 70 8.58 -5.47 9.86
C VAL A 70 9.29 -6.69 10.47
N ILE A 71 8.51 -7.61 11.04
CA ILE A 71 9.05 -8.80 11.70
C ILE A 71 9.61 -9.79 10.67
N SER A 72 8.85 -10.08 9.61
CA SER A 72 9.25 -11.04 8.58
C SER A 72 10.54 -10.66 7.84
N THR A 73 10.85 -9.37 7.75
CA THR A 73 12.03 -8.84 7.04
C THR A 73 13.14 -8.37 7.98
N ASN A 74 12.92 -8.44 9.30
CA ASN A 74 13.80 -7.82 10.31
C ASN A 74 14.15 -6.36 9.99
N CYS A 75 13.17 -5.60 9.49
CA CYS A 75 13.38 -4.23 9.01
C CYS A 75 12.28 -3.32 9.55
N SER A 76 12.63 -2.44 10.51
CA SER A 76 11.68 -1.59 11.25
C SER A 76 10.88 -0.64 10.37
N VAL A 77 11.37 -0.33 9.17
CA VAL A 77 10.73 0.62 8.25
C VAL A 77 9.76 -0.06 7.26
N MET A 78 9.65 -1.39 7.26
CA MET A 78 8.77 -2.15 6.34
C MET A 78 7.30 -2.14 6.79
N HIS A 79 6.77 -0.94 6.99
CA HIS A 79 5.35 -0.67 7.22
C HIS A 79 4.56 -0.82 5.93
N ALA A 80 3.25 -1.08 6.04
CA ALA A 80 2.38 -1.33 4.88
C ALA A 80 2.43 -0.18 3.86
N GLU A 81 2.41 1.07 4.31
CA GLU A 81 2.46 2.25 3.44
C GLU A 81 3.80 2.35 2.69
N ILE A 82 4.92 2.08 3.38
CA ILE A 82 6.24 2.08 2.78
C ILE A 82 6.37 0.97 1.75
N VAL A 83 5.90 -0.24 2.07
CA VAL A 83 5.91 -1.37 1.14
C VAL A 83 5.07 -1.05 -0.10
N ALA A 84 3.85 -0.52 0.06
CA ALA A 84 2.99 -0.15 -1.05
C ALA A 84 3.65 0.92 -1.96
N ILE A 85 4.23 1.96 -1.37
CA ILE A 85 4.96 3.01 -2.09
C ILE A 85 6.16 2.44 -2.87
N ILE A 86 7.00 1.63 -2.22
CA ILE A 86 8.17 1.02 -2.88
C ILE A 86 7.69 0.17 -4.06
N MET A 87 6.69 -0.68 -3.86
CA MET A 87 6.17 -1.54 -4.92
C MET A 87 5.56 -0.73 -6.06
N ALA A 88 4.84 0.36 -5.78
CA ALA A 88 4.30 1.24 -6.81
C ALA A 88 5.42 1.80 -7.68
N GLN A 89 6.48 2.33 -7.06
CA GLN A 89 7.62 2.90 -7.77
C GLN A 89 8.41 1.85 -8.56
N GLN A 90 8.50 0.60 -8.08
CA GLN A 90 9.11 -0.48 -8.85
C GLN A 90 8.25 -0.89 -10.06
N GLN A 91 6.92 -0.91 -9.93
CA GLN A 91 6.00 -1.21 -11.03
C GLN A 91 5.99 -0.11 -12.10
N THR A 92 6.04 1.15 -11.69
CA THR A 92 6.04 2.29 -12.62
C THR A 92 7.43 2.62 -13.17
N ALA A 93 8.50 2.14 -12.52
CA ALA A 93 9.90 2.47 -12.80
C ALA A 93 10.24 3.97 -12.65
N HIS A 94 9.48 4.73 -11.86
CA HIS A 94 9.75 6.12 -11.51
C HIS A 94 9.15 6.51 -10.15
N THR A 95 9.58 7.65 -9.59
CA THR A 95 8.88 8.23 -8.43
C THR A 95 7.52 8.73 -8.85
N LEU A 96 6.49 8.59 -8.00
CA LEU A 96 5.11 8.97 -8.35
C LEU A 96 4.94 10.49 -8.55
N HIS A 97 5.98 11.28 -8.23
CA HIS A 97 6.09 12.71 -8.56
C HIS A 97 6.13 13.02 -10.05
N GLN A 98 6.59 12.07 -10.88
CA GLN A 98 6.57 12.22 -12.34
C GLN A 98 5.19 11.95 -12.94
N SER A 99 4.14 12.02 -12.12
CA SER A 99 2.74 12.24 -12.52
C SER A 99 2.73 13.29 -13.64
N THR A 100 2.60 12.83 -14.89
CA THR A 100 2.28 13.70 -16.02
C THR A 100 0.89 14.28 -15.77
N SER A 101 0.42 15.21 -16.59
CA SER A 101 -0.96 15.74 -16.49
C SER A 101 -2.06 14.66 -16.57
N GLU A 102 -1.71 13.39 -16.79
CA GLU A 102 -2.62 12.27 -17.03
C GLU A 102 -2.76 11.31 -15.84
N HIS A 103 -1.82 11.29 -14.88
CA HIS A 103 -1.83 10.34 -13.77
C HIS A 103 -1.64 11.04 -12.43
N SER A 104 -2.43 10.67 -11.42
CA SER A 104 -2.26 11.13 -10.04
C SER A 104 -2.54 9.96 -9.12
N TYR A 105 -1.77 9.80 -8.07
CA TYR A 105 -1.80 8.59 -7.25
C TYR A 105 -2.36 8.87 -5.87
N GLU A 106 -3.18 7.94 -5.38
CA GLU A 106 -3.73 7.97 -4.03
C GLU A 106 -3.32 6.75 -3.23
N LEU A 107 -3.08 6.96 -1.93
CA LEU A 107 -2.73 5.92 -0.98
C LEU A 107 -3.90 5.66 -0.05
N PHE A 108 -4.34 4.41 0.00
CA PHE A 108 -5.28 3.90 1.00
C PHE A 108 -4.49 3.18 2.10
N SER A 109 -4.78 3.47 3.37
CA SER A 109 -4.15 2.82 4.52
C SER A 109 -5.19 2.42 5.58
N THR A 110 -5.05 1.22 6.16
CA THR A 110 -5.94 0.77 7.25
C THR A 110 -5.81 1.60 8.53
N THR A 111 -4.78 2.44 8.66
CA THR A 111 -4.58 3.32 9.83
C THR A 111 -4.13 4.70 9.40
N GLU A 112 -4.23 5.69 10.29
CA GLU A 112 -3.48 6.93 10.13
C GLU A 112 -1.98 6.59 10.08
N PRO A 113 -1.25 7.04 9.03
CA PRO A 113 0.17 6.76 8.91
C PRO A 113 0.97 7.34 10.07
N CYS A 114 1.97 6.59 10.55
CA CYS A 114 2.90 7.10 11.57
C CYS A 114 3.79 8.22 11.00
N ALA A 115 4.56 8.91 11.84
CA ALA A 115 5.41 10.02 11.41
C ALA A 115 6.35 9.68 10.24
N MET A 116 6.91 8.47 10.21
CA MET A 116 7.75 7.99 9.11
C MET A 116 6.95 7.86 7.81
N CYS A 117 5.84 7.13 7.84
CA CYS A 117 5.01 6.90 6.66
C CYS A 117 4.40 8.22 6.15
N MET A 118 3.92 9.06 7.06
CA MET A 118 3.41 10.40 6.75
C MET A 118 4.49 11.27 6.10
N GLY A 119 5.74 11.18 6.57
CA GLY A 119 6.87 11.85 5.95
C GLY A 119 7.17 11.34 4.55
N ALA A 120 7.01 10.04 4.28
CA ALA A 120 7.30 9.43 2.98
C ALA A 120 6.28 9.79 1.88
N ILE A 121 5.00 9.95 2.24
CA ILE A 121 3.89 10.24 1.30
C ILE A 121 4.18 11.41 0.34
N PRO A 122 4.55 12.63 0.82
CA PRO A 122 4.82 13.74 -0.08
C PRO A 122 6.01 13.46 -0.99
N TRP A 123 7.11 12.86 -0.47
CA TRP A 123 8.30 12.51 -1.27
C TRP A 123 8.06 11.41 -2.29
N ALA A 124 7.07 10.55 -2.03
CA ALA A 124 6.67 9.53 -2.97
C ALA A 124 5.94 10.13 -4.17
N GLY A 125 5.30 11.30 -4.02
CA GLY A 125 4.44 11.94 -5.02
C GLY A 125 2.97 11.54 -4.93
N ILE A 126 2.51 11.02 -3.79
CA ILE A 126 1.10 10.70 -3.55
C ILE A 126 0.30 12.01 -3.42
N SER A 127 -0.77 12.13 -4.21
CA SER A 127 -1.61 13.33 -4.26
C SER A 127 -2.74 13.32 -3.23
N ARG A 128 -3.18 12.13 -2.80
CA ARG A 128 -4.30 11.95 -1.88
C ARG A 128 -4.04 10.78 -0.94
N LEU A 129 -4.34 10.98 0.34
CA LEU A 129 -4.29 9.93 1.36
C LEU A 129 -5.71 9.68 1.88
N VAL A 130 -6.12 8.42 1.92
CA VAL A 130 -7.37 7.97 2.57
C VAL A 130 -7.01 6.97 3.66
N SER A 131 -7.45 7.23 4.89
CA SER A 131 -7.25 6.33 6.04
C SER A 131 -8.59 5.96 6.67
N MET A 132 -8.67 4.83 7.38
CA MET A 132 -9.93 4.36 7.99
C MET A 132 -10.60 5.39 8.90
N LYS A 133 -9.84 6.21 9.64
CA LYS A 133 -10.42 7.26 10.48
C LYS A 133 -11.06 8.40 9.68
N GLY A 134 -10.68 8.55 8.41
CA GLY A 134 -11.29 9.47 7.45
C GLY A 134 -12.52 8.91 6.73
N ILE A 135 -12.86 7.63 6.93
CA ILE A 135 -14.07 6.99 6.41
C ILE A 135 -15.05 6.90 7.56
N ASN A 136 -16.22 7.52 7.41
CA ASN A 136 -17.26 7.53 8.44
C ASN A 136 -17.58 6.08 8.84
N PRO A 137 -17.53 5.70 10.13
CA PRO A 137 -17.66 4.30 10.58
C PRO A 137 -19.11 3.76 10.48
N THR A 138 -19.97 4.35 9.67
CA THR A 138 -21.33 3.86 9.41
C THR A 138 -21.31 2.76 8.35
N ILE A 139 -20.61 1.67 8.65
CA ILE A 139 -20.92 0.36 8.08
C ILE A 139 -20.96 -0.57 9.29
N GLY A 140 -22.20 -0.96 9.65
CA GLY A 140 -22.56 -1.56 10.93
C GLY A 140 -22.12 -3.00 11.15
#